data_AF-A0A562QCW7-F1
#
_entry.id   AF-A0A562QCW7-F1
#
_cell.length_a   1.000
_cell.length_b   1.000
_cell.length_c   1.000
_cell.angle_alpha   90.00
_cell.angle_beta   90.00
_cell.angle_gamma   90.00
#
_symmetry.space_group_name_H-M   'P 1'
#
loop_
_entity.id
_entity.type
_entity.pdbx_description
1 polymer ?
#
loop_
_entity_poly.entity_id
_entity_poly.type
_entity_poly.pdbx_seq_one_letter_code
_entity_poly.pdbx_strand_id
1 'polypeptide(L)' 'LWRTVKYEEVYLRAYDSVSEARASIAKYLAFYNQGRPHSSLDGRTPDEAYFGTQAMVMAA' A
#
# COMPACT_ATOMS: atom_id res chain seq x y z
N LEU A 1 7.49 -3.37 4.34
CA LEU A 1 7.03 -2.15 3.64
C LEU A 1 8.17 -1.34 3.00
N TRP A 2 9.01 -0.62 3.76
CA TRP A 2 9.93 0.38 3.17
C TRP A 2 10.92 -0.17 2.14
N ARG A 3 11.48 -1.36 2.38
CA ARG A 3 12.31 -2.04 1.37
C ARG A 3 11.56 -2.19 0.05
N THR A 4 10.36 -2.75 0.08
CA THR A 4 9.52 -2.97 -1.12
C THR A 4 9.22 -1.66 -1.85
N VAL A 5 8.79 -0.61 -1.13
CA VAL A 5 8.50 0.70 -1.72
C VAL A 5 9.71 1.27 -2.48
N LYS A 6 10.92 1.14 -1.91
CA LYS A 6 12.12 1.63 -2.58
C LYS A 6 12.39 0.90 -3.90
N TYR A 7 12.29 -0.43 -3.91
CA TYR A 7 12.65 -1.23 -5.08
C TYR A 7 11.57 -1.26 -6.17
N GLU A 8 10.29 -1.21 -5.79
CA GLU A 8 9.18 -1.31 -6.76
C GLU A 8 8.65 0.06 -7.22
N GLU A 9 8.90 1.13 -6.46
CA GLU A 9 8.40 2.47 -6.79
C GLU A 9 9.53 3.48 -7.00
N VAL A 10 10.36 3.71 -5.97
CA VAL A 10 11.29 4.86 -5.93
C VAL A 10 12.51 4.69 -6.84
N TYR A 11 13.19 3.54 -6.81
CA TYR A 11 14.42 3.33 -7.58
C TYR A 11 14.19 3.15 -9.08
N LEU A 12 12.94 2.91 -9.49
CA LEU A 12 12.57 2.69 -10.88
C LEU A 12 12.15 3.98 -11.59
N ARG A 13 12.06 5.11 -10.88
CA ARG A 13 11.48 6.35 -11.39
C ARG A 13 12.43 7.51 -11.20
N ALA A 14 12.51 8.34 -12.23
CA ALA A 14 13.13 9.65 -12.18
C ALA A 14 12.01 10.69 -12.10
N TYR A 15 11.63 11.09 -10.88
CA TYR A 15 10.61 12.12 -10.69
C TYR A 15 11.14 13.49 -11.10
N ASP A 16 10.33 14.23 -11.86
CA ASP A 16 10.64 15.60 -12.28
C ASP A 16 10.40 16.60 -11.14
N SER A 17 9.55 16.25 -10.17
CA SER A 17 9.26 17.10 -9.01
C SER A 17 8.88 16.33 -7.76
N VAL A 18 8.99 16.99 -6.60
CA VAL A 18 8.51 16.44 -5.32
C VAL A 18 7.00 16.18 -5.35
N SER A 19 6.22 17.04 -6.00
CA SER A 19 4.77 16.87 -6.13
C SER A 19 4.41 15.61 -6.90
N GLU A 20 5.12 15.35 -7.99
CA GLU A 20 4.97 14.12 -8.77
C GLU A 20 5.37 12.89 -7.95
N ALA A 21 6.52 12.93 -7.27
CA ALA A 21 6.98 11.85 -6.40
C ALA A 21 5.93 11.50 -5.33
N ARG A 22 5.35 12.53 -4.69
CA ARG A 22 4.27 12.34 -3.69
C ARG A 22 3.05 11.67 -4.29
N ALA A 23 2.60 12.12 -5.47
CA ALA A 23 1.43 11.55 -6.13
C ALA A 23 1.65 10.08 -6.55
N SER A 24 2.82 9.77 -7.13
CA SER A 24 3.16 8.41 -7.55
C SER A 24 3.28 7.45 -6.36
N ILE A 25 3.99 7.87 -5.31
CA ILE A 25 4.15 7.07 -4.08
C ILE A 25 2.79 6.86 -3.39
N ALA A 26 1.93 7.88 -3.33
CA ALA A 26 0.59 7.74 -2.76
C ALA A 26 -0.24 6.70 -3.53
N LYS A 27 -0.19 6.72 -4.86
CA LYS A 27 -0.86 5.73 -5.72
C LYS A 27 -0.32 4.32 -5.48
N TYR A 28 1.00 4.16 -5.38
CA TYR A 28 1.62 2.87 -5.08
C TYR A 28 1.20 2.34 -3.70
N LEU A 29 1.18 3.20 -2.67
CA LEU A 29 0.77 2.81 -1.32
C LEU A 29 -0.71 2.41 -1.27
N ALA A 30 -1.59 3.09 -2.00
CA ALA A 30 -2.99 2.68 -2.12
C ALA A 30 -3.10 1.26 -2.70
N PHE A 31 -2.38 0.96 -3.77
CA PHE A 31 -2.32 -0.40 -4.33
C PHE A 31 -1.73 -1.41 -3.34
N TYR A 32 -0.63 -1.08 -2.66
CA TYR A 32 0.00 -1.96 -1.69
C TYR A 32 -0.94 -2.35 -0.55
N ASN A 33 -1.74 -1.39 -0.07
CA ASN A 33 -2.64 -1.54 1.07
C ASN A 33 -3.97 -2.21 0.71
N GLN A 34 -4.49 -1.98 -0.50
CA GLN A 34 -5.85 -2.41 -0.88
C GLN A 34 -5.88 -3.54 -1.89
N GLY A 35 -4.86 -3.65 -2.73
CA GLY A 35 -4.87 -4.52 -3.91
C GLY A 35 -3.87 -5.66 -3.89
N ARG A 36 -2.88 -5.64 -2.99
CA ARG A 36 -1.80 -6.63 -2.97
C ARG A 36 -1.99 -7.63 -1.82
N PRO A 37 -2.26 -8.91 -2.10
CA PRO A 37 -2.13 -10.00 -1.14
C PRO A 37 -0.71 -10.10 -0.57
N HIS A 38 -0.58 -10.27 0.74
CA HIS A 38 0.73 -10.52 1.38
C HIS A 38 0.73 -11.88 2.06
N SER A 39 1.76 -12.69 1.77
CA SER A 39 1.92 -14.02 2.39
C SER A 39 2.08 -13.97 3.91
N SER A 40 2.68 -12.90 4.44
CA SER A 40 2.76 -12.65 5.89
C SER A 40 1.42 -12.29 6.54
N LEU A 41 0.38 -12.06 5.74
CA LEU A 41 -0.99 -11.75 6.17
C LEU A 41 -1.98 -12.84 5.71
N ASP A 42 -1.49 -14.06 5.50
CA ASP A 42 -2.30 -15.20 5.02
C ASP A 42 -2.97 -14.94 3.66
N GLY A 43 -2.32 -14.15 2.80
CA GLY A 43 -2.86 -13.77 1.50
C GLY A 43 -3.87 -12.62 1.54
N ARG A 44 -4.11 -12.00 2.69
CA ARG A 44 -4.91 -10.79 2.81
C ARG A 44 -4.12 -9.54 2.43
N THR A 45 -4.83 -8.48 2.09
CA THR A 45 -4.26 -7.14 1.96
C THR A 45 -4.06 -6.50 3.35
N PRO A 46 -3.18 -5.49 3.49
CA PRO A 46 -3.02 -4.78 4.75
C PRO A 46 -4.34 -4.17 5.24
N ASP A 47 -5.16 -3.62 4.35
CA ASP A 47 -6.44 -3.03 4.75
C ASP A 47 -7.39 -4.10 5.30
N GLU A 48 -7.45 -5.29 4.70
CA GLU A 48 -8.23 -6.41 5.21
C GLU A 48 -7.72 -6.90 6.56
N ALA A 49 -6.40 -7.01 6.73
CA ALA A 49 -5.79 -7.56 7.94
C ALA A 49 -5.93 -6.62 9.15
N TYR A 50 -5.85 -5.30 8.95
CA TYR A 50 -5.83 -4.32 10.03
C TYR A 50 -7.15 -3.57 10.23
N PHE A 51 -7.96 -3.41 9.17
CA PHE A 51 -9.23 -2.66 9.23
C PHE A 51 -10.47 -3.52 8.93
N GLY A 52 -10.30 -4.72 8.34
CA GLY A 52 -11.42 -5.63 8.04
C GLY A 52 -12.24 -6.04 9.26
N THR A 53 -11.61 -6.21 10.43
CA THR A 53 -12.32 -6.51 11.69
C THR A 53 -13.07 -5.28 12.23
N GLN A 54 -12.54 -4.07 12.01
CA GLN A 54 -13.13 -2.81 12.47
C GLN A 54 -14.43 -2.48 11.70
N ALA A 55 -14.50 -2.80 10.41
CA ALA A 55 -15.71 -2.63 9.61
C ALA A 55 -16.85 -3.55 10.08
N MET A 56 -16.53 -4.77 10.53
CA MET A 56 -17.50 -5.73 11.04
C MET A 56 -18.12 -5.30 12.38
N VAL A 57 -17.35 -4.61 13.24
CA VAL A 57 -17.81 -4.11 14.54
C VAL A 57 -18.66 -2.84 14.41
N MET A 58 -18.42 -2.01 13.39
CA MET A 58 -19.22 -0.81 13.13
C MET A 58 -20.55 -1.09 12.40
N ALA A 59 -20.70 -2.27 11.80
CA ALA A 59 -21.88 -2.69 11.06
C ALA A 59 -22.84 -3.60 11.87
N ALA A 60 -22.53 -3.87 13.15
CA ALA A 60 -23.34 -4.65 14.09
C ALA A 60 -23.99 -3.75 15.14
#